data_AF-A0A959IPK1-F1
#
_entry.id   AF-A0A959IPK1-F1
#
_cell.length_a   1.000
_cell.length_b   1.000
_cell.length_c   1.000
_cell.angle_alpha   90.00
_cell.angle_beta   90.00
_cell.angle_gamma   90.00
#
_symmetry.space_group_name_H-M   'P 1'
#
loop_
_entity.id
_entity.type
_entity.pdbx_description
1 polymer ?
#
loop_
_entity_poly.entity_id
_entity_poly.type
_entity_poly.pdbx_seq_one_letter_code
_entity_poly.pdbx_strand_id
1 'polypeptide(L)'
;MKPSTTSQADRPWPNLAILKIKRLFSHLTGTARSESNSLRTDTGMAYQKKQVYRLCVALWCGALWVGGLAPAANAQTCVNLPIPEDNCAAGIEVPLTISGVGNNLGSNVMLYQAEVIIDHNYRQQLNLYLQAPNGTEVELSIGNGFSLDDYGDPVNCPANPAIFASWSQYPISSSAALNKFVGVFQPEGDFSDFNGIDPNGVWKLRVCDGTSANTTGAVIYFNLKFETAFCYNNSGITKLYVDQDAAGANDGSSWTNAFTDLQDAINASHICTDIQEIWVAEGTYTPGYDLVGNASPSDPATKTFFLTRDVKIYGGF
;
A
#
# COMPACT_ATOMS: atom_id res chain seq x y z
N MET A 1 22.08 -53.59 -20.55
CA MET A 1 22.62 -52.36 -19.94
C MET A 1 22.12 -51.16 -20.72
N LYS A 2 21.13 -50.45 -20.19
CA LYS A 2 20.68 -49.12 -20.60
C LYS A 2 20.51 -48.35 -19.29
N PRO A 3 21.15 -47.19 -19.09
CA PRO A 3 20.91 -46.39 -17.91
C PRO A 3 19.66 -45.52 -18.10
N SER A 4 18.92 -45.42 -17.01
CA SER A 4 17.87 -44.45 -16.73
C SER A 4 18.44 -43.04 -16.64
N THR A 5 17.75 -42.05 -17.22
CA THR A 5 17.89 -40.65 -16.82
C THR A 5 16.54 -40.06 -16.45
N THR A 6 16.53 -39.52 -15.25
CA THR A 6 15.45 -38.94 -14.47
C THR A 6 15.04 -37.58 -15.05
N SER A 7 13.74 -37.30 -15.03
CA SER A 7 13.15 -36.01 -15.38
C SER A 7 13.48 -34.95 -14.32
N GLN A 8 14.09 -33.82 -14.73
CA GLN A 8 14.13 -32.61 -13.92
C GLN A 8 13.19 -31.57 -14.56
N ALA A 9 12.26 -31.09 -13.75
CA ALA A 9 11.17 -30.22 -14.12
C ALA A 9 11.66 -28.79 -14.40
N ASP A 10 11.42 -28.31 -15.62
CA ASP A 10 11.40 -26.89 -15.93
C ASP A 10 10.12 -26.28 -15.32
N ARG A 11 10.26 -25.51 -14.24
CA ARG A 11 9.19 -24.64 -13.75
C ARG A 11 9.28 -23.32 -14.52
N PRO A 12 8.23 -22.88 -15.23
CA PRO A 12 8.22 -21.54 -15.81
C PRO A 12 7.95 -20.52 -14.70
N TRP A 13 8.87 -19.59 -14.52
CA TRP A 13 8.70 -18.39 -13.69
C TRP A 13 7.60 -17.50 -14.29
N PRO A 14 6.66 -16.94 -13.50
CA PRO A 14 5.68 -16.01 -14.04
C PRO A 14 6.32 -14.64 -14.29
N ASN A 15 6.09 -14.17 -15.53
CA ASN A 15 6.21 -12.83 -16.09
C ASN A 15 6.52 -11.66 -15.13
N LEU A 16 7.73 -11.09 -15.23
CA LEU A 16 7.98 -9.68 -14.88
C LEU A 16 7.37 -8.78 -15.96
N ALA A 17 6.30 -8.05 -15.63
CA ALA A 17 5.76 -7.00 -16.47
C ALA A 17 6.37 -5.63 -16.10
N ILE A 18 7.37 -5.18 -16.85
CA ILE A 18 7.73 -3.75 -16.89
C ILE A 18 6.83 -3.10 -17.95
N LEU A 19 5.78 -2.40 -17.52
CA LEU A 19 4.88 -1.67 -18.42
C LEU A 19 5.55 -0.39 -18.93
N LYS A 20 6.21 -0.46 -20.10
CA LYS A 20 6.66 0.73 -20.85
C LYS A 20 5.60 1.11 -21.88
N ILE A 21 4.74 2.09 -21.57
CA ILE A 21 3.85 2.71 -22.56
C ILE A 21 4.71 3.63 -23.43
N LYS A 22 5.09 3.16 -24.63
CA LYS A 22 5.96 3.91 -25.56
C LYS A 22 5.14 4.94 -26.36
N ARG A 23 5.53 6.22 -26.26
CA ARG A 23 5.23 7.26 -27.27
C ARG A 23 5.76 6.83 -28.64
N LEU A 24 4.90 6.80 -29.66
CA LEU A 24 5.29 6.77 -31.06
C LEU A 24 5.90 8.13 -31.44
N PHE A 25 7.16 8.15 -31.88
CA PHE A 25 7.66 9.20 -32.77
C PHE A 25 8.32 8.56 -33.99
N SER A 26 7.86 9.01 -35.15
CA SER A 26 8.25 8.60 -36.49
C SER A 26 9.71 8.87 -36.82
N HIS A 27 10.32 7.93 -37.54
CA HIS A 27 11.41 8.05 -38.52
C HIS A 27 12.38 9.24 -38.34
N LEU A 28 13.65 8.93 -38.04
CA LEU A 28 14.80 9.29 -38.88
C LEU A 28 16.03 8.51 -38.42
N THR A 29 16.67 7.84 -39.38
CA THR A 29 17.88 7.03 -39.27
C THR A 29 19.11 7.91 -39.02
N GLY A 30 19.99 7.51 -38.09
CA GLY A 30 21.28 8.19 -37.90
C GLY A 30 22.19 7.48 -36.90
N THR A 31 23.26 6.88 -37.42
CA THR A 31 24.33 6.09 -36.81
C THR A 31 25.18 6.80 -35.74
N ALA A 32 25.72 5.99 -34.83
CA ALA A 32 26.56 6.34 -33.68
C ALA A 32 27.94 6.96 -34.00
N ARG A 33 28.50 7.75 -33.06
CA ARG A 33 29.93 7.69 -32.68
C ARG A 33 30.22 8.34 -31.31
N SER A 34 31.20 7.75 -30.62
CA SER A 34 31.83 8.11 -29.35
C SER A 34 32.79 9.30 -29.43
N GLU A 35 32.95 10.07 -28.34
CA GLU A 35 34.21 10.28 -27.58
C GLU A 35 34.24 11.57 -26.71
N SER A 36 34.71 11.37 -25.47
CA SER A 36 35.60 12.15 -24.59
C SER A 36 35.52 13.69 -24.34
N ASN A 37 35.53 14.00 -23.02
CA ASN A 37 36.05 15.17 -22.28
C ASN A 37 36.89 16.24 -23.02
N SER A 38 36.55 17.53 -22.86
CA SER A 38 37.33 18.52 -22.09
C SER A 38 36.65 19.90 -22.01
N LEU A 39 36.94 20.64 -20.94
CA LEU A 39 36.44 21.99 -20.60
C LEU A 39 37.41 23.08 -21.12
N ARG A 40 36.90 24.12 -21.81
CA ARG A 40 37.20 25.56 -21.55
C ARG A 40 36.43 26.55 -22.45
N THR A 41 35.82 27.54 -21.79
CA THR A 41 35.54 28.98 -22.10
C THR A 41 36.01 29.54 -23.45
N ASP A 42 35.34 30.43 -24.20
CA ASP A 42 34.36 31.47 -23.87
C ASP A 42 33.71 32.10 -25.15
N THR A 43 32.56 32.77 -24.97
CA THR A 43 31.90 33.81 -25.81
C THR A 43 31.20 33.46 -27.17
N GLY A 44 29.86 33.55 -27.20
CA GLY A 44 29.11 34.24 -28.28
C GLY A 44 28.03 33.50 -29.10
N MET A 45 26.77 33.54 -28.62
CA MET A 45 25.46 33.41 -29.32
C MET A 45 25.11 32.06 -30.04
N ALA A 46 23.96 31.38 -29.90
CA ALA A 46 22.75 31.49 -29.08
C ALA A 46 21.89 30.20 -29.28
N TYR A 47 21.47 29.51 -28.20
CA TYR A 47 20.19 28.78 -28.12
C TYR A 47 19.88 28.52 -26.63
N GLN A 48 18.97 29.30 -26.05
CA GLN A 48 18.69 29.30 -24.61
C GLN A 48 17.71 28.18 -24.23
N LYS A 49 18.17 27.23 -23.39
CA LYS A 49 17.33 26.34 -22.58
C LYS A 49 16.68 27.16 -21.46
N LYS A 50 15.35 27.21 -21.41
CA LYS A 50 14.60 27.75 -20.27
C LYS A 50 14.76 26.82 -19.05
N GLN A 51 15.61 27.19 -18.10
CA GLN A 51 15.41 26.85 -16.69
C GLN A 51 14.98 28.14 -15.98
N VAL A 52 13.77 28.14 -15.42
CA VAL A 52 13.27 29.22 -14.57
C VAL A 52 13.35 28.70 -13.14
N TYR A 53 14.46 28.98 -12.45
CA TYR A 53 14.45 29.07 -10.99
C TYR A 53 14.20 30.54 -10.65
N ARG A 54 12.97 30.86 -10.23
CA ARG A 54 12.67 32.15 -9.61
C ARG A 54 12.49 31.95 -8.12
N LEU A 55 13.47 32.49 -7.39
CA LEU A 55 13.41 32.89 -6.00
C LEU A 55 12.09 33.65 -5.76
N CYS A 56 11.19 33.11 -4.92
CA CYS A 56 10.05 33.86 -4.42
C CYS A 56 10.29 34.15 -2.94
N VAL A 57 10.71 35.39 -2.68
CA VAL A 57 10.71 36.01 -1.36
C VAL A 57 9.24 36.14 -0.91
N ALA A 58 9.00 35.82 0.36
CA ALA A 58 7.70 35.86 1.02
C ALA A 58 6.93 37.15 0.72
N LEU A 59 5.66 37.00 0.33
CA LEU A 59 4.52 37.84 0.71
C LEU A 59 3.25 37.25 0.07
N TRP A 60 2.41 36.64 0.93
CA TRP A 60 0.96 36.49 0.80
C TRP A 60 0.39 36.37 -0.64
N CYS A 61 0.35 35.14 -1.14
CA CYS A 61 -0.75 34.70 -2.00
C CYS A 61 -1.49 33.61 -1.23
N GLY A 62 -2.72 33.91 -0.81
CA GLY A 62 -3.62 32.91 -0.26
C GLY A 62 -3.83 31.82 -1.30
N ALA A 63 -3.29 30.63 -1.03
CA ALA A 63 -3.65 29.42 -1.74
C ALA A 63 -5.13 29.17 -1.46
N LEU A 64 -5.97 29.35 -2.49
CA LEU A 64 -7.25 28.66 -2.55
C LEU A 64 -6.93 27.18 -2.64
N TRP A 65 -6.88 26.55 -1.46
CA TRP A 65 -6.78 25.13 -1.27
C TRP A 65 -8.15 24.55 -1.66
N VAL A 66 -8.28 24.10 -2.91
CA VAL A 66 -9.40 23.23 -3.29
C VAL A 66 -8.88 21.82 -3.13
N GLY A 67 -9.31 21.19 -2.04
CA GLY A 67 -8.82 19.91 -1.59
C GLY A 67 -8.97 18.83 -2.66
N GLY A 68 -7.84 18.34 -3.15
CA GLY A 68 -7.71 16.90 -3.29
C GLY A 68 -7.71 16.34 -1.87
N LEU A 69 -8.55 15.34 -1.60
CA LEU A 69 -8.35 14.48 -0.45
C LEU A 69 -7.01 13.78 -0.70
N ALA A 70 -5.92 14.36 -0.21
CA ALA A 70 -4.75 13.56 0.10
C ALA A 70 -5.26 12.39 0.96
N PRO A 71 -4.80 11.15 0.74
CA PRO A 71 -5.12 10.09 1.68
C PRO A 71 -4.81 10.65 3.07
N ALA A 72 -5.82 10.70 3.95
CA ALA A 72 -5.69 11.33 5.24
C ALA A 72 -4.45 10.73 5.89
N ALA A 73 -3.38 11.54 6.01
CA ALA A 73 -2.09 11.09 6.51
C ALA A 73 -2.21 10.94 8.02
N ASN A 74 -2.96 9.92 8.43
CA ASN A 74 -3.24 9.54 9.79
C ASN A 74 -2.15 8.56 10.27
N ALA A 75 -0.99 8.54 9.63
CA ALA A 75 0.10 7.66 10.03
C ALA A 75 0.63 8.10 11.40
N GLN A 76 0.43 7.26 12.41
CA GLN A 76 1.04 7.46 13.72
C GLN A 76 2.55 7.54 13.56
N THR A 77 3.21 8.49 14.21
CA THR A 77 4.68 8.48 14.26
C THR A 77 5.16 7.23 15.01
N CYS A 78 6.31 6.69 14.62
CA CYS A 78 6.94 5.61 15.37
C CYS A 78 7.12 6.00 16.83
N VAL A 79 6.62 5.18 17.74
CA VAL A 79 6.65 5.37 19.19
C VAL A 79 7.07 4.05 19.83
N ASN A 80 7.31 4.03 21.13
CA ASN A 80 7.52 2.79 21.86
C ASN A 80 6.50 2.71 22.97
N LEU A 81 5.36 2.06 22.70
CA LEU A 81 4.26 1.91 23.63
C LEU A 81 4.30 0.51 24.27
N PRO A 82 4.76 0.36 25.52
CA PRO A 82 4.95 -0.95 26.13
C PRO A 82 3.64 -1.73 26.21
N ILE A 83 3.69 -3.00 25.83
CA ILE A 83 2.58 -3.94 26.01
C ILE A 83 2.64 -4.47 27.45
N PRO A 84 1.57 -4.35 28.26
CA PRO A 84 1.57 -4.91 29.61
C PRO A 84 1.66 -6.44 29.63
N GLU A 85 2.53 -6.98 30.48
CA GLU A 85 2.60 -8.42 30.79
C GLU A 85 1.46 -8.81 31.76
N ASP A 86 0.22 -8.77 31.30
CA ASP A 86 -0.97 -8.88 32.15
C ASP A 86 -1.88 -10.06 31.84
N ASN A 87 -1.42 -11.01 31.01
CA ASN A 87 -2.21 -12.18 30.60
C ASN A 87 -3.58 -11.77 30.02
N CYS A 88 -3.58 -10.72 29.21
CA CYS A 88 -4.77 -10.11 28.61
C CYS A 88 -5.82 -9.60 29.61
N ALA A 89 -5.41 -9.17 30.82
CA ALA A 89 -6.32 -8.56 31.78
C ALA A 89 -6.81 -7.17 31.33
N ALA A 90 -5.93 -6.37 30.74
CA ALA A 90 -6.25 -5.05 30.18
C ALA A 90 -5.63 -4.87 28.77
N GLY A 91 -4.38 -5.32 28.57
CA GLY A 91 -3.60 -5.04 27.37
C GLY A 91 -3.32 -3.54 27.19
N ILE A 92 -3.02 -3.14 25.96
CA ILE A 92 -2.86 -1.74 25.55
C ILE A 92 -3.88 -1.37 24.47
N GLU A 93 -4.42 -0.16 24.55
CA GLU A 93 -5.20 0.45 23.47
C GLU A 93 -4.39 1.61 22.85
N VAL A 94 -4.17 1.56 21.54
CA VAL A 94 -3.46 2.59 20.79
C VAL A 94 -4.47 3.32 19.90
N PRO A 95 -4.87 4.55 20.26
CA PRO A 95 -5.90 5.28 19.54
C PRO A 95 -5.36 5.93 18.27
N LEU A 96 -6.16 5.91 17.20
CA LEU A 96 -5.91 6.62 15.96
C LEU A 96 -7.15 7.40 15.53
N THR A 97 -7.03 8.72 15.40
CA THR A 97 -8.15 9.56 14.94
C THR A 97 -8.20 9.61 13.42
N ILE A 98 -9.33 9.22 12.86
CA ILE A 98 -9.63 9.28 11.42
C ILE A 98 -10.64 10.38 11.18
N SER A 99 -10.38 11.24 10.19
CA SER A 99 -11.29 12.30 9.77
C SER A 99 -11.16 12.57 8.28
N GLY A 100 -12.21 13.15 7.67
CA GLY A 100 -12.18 13.56 6.26
C GLY A 100 -12.20 12.39 5.27
N VAL A 101 -12.49 11.18 5.71
CA VAL A 101 -12.78 10.04 4.84
C VAL A 101 -14.29 9.98 4.59
N GLY A 102 -14.75 9.17 3.63
CA GLY A 102 -16.20 8.95 3.41
C GLY A 102 -16.94 8.56 4.71
N ASN A 103 -18.26 8.48 4.67
CA ASN A 103 -19.07 8.40 5.90
C ASN A 103 -19.83 7.06 6.07
N ASN A 104 -19.57 6.07 5.21
CA ASN A 104 -20.24 4.78 5.28
C ASN A 104 -19.35 3.65 4.77
N LEU A 105 -18.78 2.88 5.70
CA LEU A 105 -17.94 1.73 5.41
C LEU A 105 -18.69 0.66 4.61
N GLY A 106 -18.02 0.11 3.59
CA GLY A 106 -18.59 -0.86 2.67
C GLY A 106 -19.54 -0.27 1.63
N SER A 107 -19.71 1.06 1.60
CA SER A 107 -20.59 1.74 0.65
C SER A 107 -19.92 2.87 -0.11
N ASN A 108 -19.34 3.87 0.55
CA ASN A 108 -18.63 4.96 -0.15
C ASN A 108 -17.16 5.08 0.21
N VAL A 109 -16.76 4.38 1.25
CA VAL A 109 -15.40 4.26 1.73
C VAL A 109 -15.24 2.87 2.31
N MET A 110 -14.01 2.41 2.41
CA MET A 110 -13.71 1.16 3.04
C MET A 110 -12.36 1.20 3.73
N LEU A 111 -12.20 0.33 4.72
CA LEU A 111 -10.92 0.06 5.32
C LEU A 111 -10.14 -0.87 4.38
N TYR A 112 -9.08 -0.34 3.76
CA TYR A 112 -8.27 -1.08 2.79
C TYR A 112 -7.14 -1.86 3.46
N GLN A 113 -6.46 -1.24 4.43
CA GLN A 113 -5.34 -1.83 5.17
C GLN A 113 -5.33 -1.35 6.61
N ALA A 114 -4.97 -2.26 7.53
CA ALA A 114 -4.49 -1.91 8.87
C ALA A 114 -3.01 -2.30 8.97
N GLU A 115 -2.15 -1.32 9.23
CA GLU A 115 -0.70 -1.49 9.26
C GLU A 115 -0.21 -1.44 10.71
N VAL A 116 0.57 -2.42 11.14
CA VAL A 116 1.16 -2.43 12.48
C VAL A 116 2.65 -2.78 12.44
N ILE A 117 3.39 -2.22 13.39
CA ILE A 117 4.73 -2.71 13.76
C ILE A 117 4.70 -2.94 15.27
N ILE A 118 5.02 -4.15 15.70
CA ILE A 118 5.04 -4.56 17.10
C ILE A 118 6.31 -5.36 17.34
N ASP A 119 7.16 -4.85 18.24
CA ASP A 119 8.33 -5.55 18.76
C ASP A 119 7.86 -6.52 19.85
N HIS A 120 8.14 -7.82 19.69
CA HIS A 120 7.82 -8.82 20.71
C HIS A 120 8.67 -10.08 20.55
N ASN A 121 9.22 -10.58 21.65
CA ASN A 121 10.06 -11.77 21.64
C ASN A 121 9.29 -13.10 21.41
N TYR A 122 7.97 -13.10 21.58
CA TYR A 122 7.10 -14.27 21.38
C TYR A 122 5.72 -13.87 20.79
N ARG A 123 5.66 -13.54 19.50
CA ARG A 123 4.40 -13.11 18.83
C ARG A 123 3.21 -14.05 18.97
N GLN A 124 3.42 -15.35 19.17
CA GLN A 124 2.37 -16.35 19.39
C GLN A 124 1.56 -16.11 20.69
N GLN A 125 2.01 -15.19 21.54
CA GLN A 125 1.30 -14.81 22.77
C GLN A 125 0.46 -13.56 22.57
N LEU A 126 0.64 -12.84 21.46
CA LEU A 126 -0.07 -11.62 21.20
C LEU A 126 -1.43 -11.89 20.57
N ASN A 127 -2.43 -11.15 21.06
CA ASN A 127 -3.76 -11.04 20.46
C ASN A 127 -3.99 -9.60 20.04
N LEU A 128 -4.26 -9.39 18.75
CA LEU A 128 -4.43 -8.09 18.12
C LEU A 128 -5.87 -7.95 17.64
N TYR A 129 -6.50 -6.86 18.01
CA TYR A 129 -7.85 -6.49 17.59
C TYR A 129 -7.86 -5.07 17.04
N LEU A 130 -8.72 -4.84 16.05
CA LEU A 130 -9.04 -3.51 15.57
C LEU A 130 -10.45 -3.13 16.00
N GLN A 131 -10.59 -2.00 16.69
CA GLN A 131 -11.87 -1.49 17.14
C GLN A 131 -12.23 -0.19 16.40
N ALA A 132 -13.44 -0.16 15.84
CA ALA A 132 -14.04 0.99 15.18
C ALA A 132 -14.60 2.02 16.19
N PRO A 133 -14.89 3.27 15.77
CA PRO A 133 -15.38 4.32 16.66
C PRO A 133 -16.70 4.01 17.38
N ASN A 134 -17.53 3.14 16.81
CA ASN A 134 -18.79 2.70 17.42
C ASN A 134 -18.62 1.53 18.41
N GLY A 135 -17.41 1.02 18.59
CA GLY A 135 -17.09 -0.13 19.45
C GLY A 135 -17.14 -1.49 18.77
N THR A 136 -17.51 -1.59 17.48
CA THR A 136 -17.36 -2.85 16.72
C THR A 136 -15.89 -3.25 16.68
N GLU A 137 -15.60 -4.54 16.84
CA GLU A 137 -14.24 -5.06 16.94
C GLU A 137 -14.04 -6.23 15.98
N VAL A 138 -12.86 -6.30 15.35
CA VAL A 138 -12.44 -7.37 14.44
C VAL A 138 -11.08 -7.91 14.88
N GLU A 139 -10.94 -9.23 14.85
CA GLU A 139 -9.68 -9.93 15.11
C GLU A 139 -8.70 -9.73 13.95
N LEU A 140 -7.52 -9.19 14.25
CA LEU A 140 -6.44 -9.10 13.26
C LEU A 140 -5.58 -10.37 13.28
N SER A 141 -5.11 -10.77 14.46
CA SER A 141 -4.26 -11.94 14.66
C SER A 141 -4.26 -12.38 16.12
N ILE A 142 -4.58 -13.65 16.37
CA ILE A 142 -4.70 -14.26 17.70
C ILE A 142 -3.72 -15.42 17.79
N GLY A 143 -2.70 -15.26 18.63
CA GLY A 143 -1.79 -16.35 18.97
C GLY A 143 -0.96 -16.92 17.80
N ASN A 144 -0.69 -16.12 16.77
CA ASN A 144 0.00 -16.58 15.56
C ASN A 144 1.53 -16.44 15.64
N GLY A 145 2.22 -17.39 15.02
CA GLY A 145 3.68 -17.42 14.90
C GLY A 145 4.37 -18.35 15.91
N PHE A 146 5.65 -18.10 16.17
CA PHE A 146 6.48 -18.82 17.14
C PHE A 146 7.31 -17.84 18.01
N SER A 147 8.40 -18.32 18.62
CA SER A 147 9.40 -17.52 19.35
C SER A 147 10.39 -16.84 18.39
N LEU A 148 10.80 -15.59 18.71
CA LEU A 148 11.81 -14.73 18.04
C LEU A 148 11.39 -13.79 16.92
N ASP A 149 10.16 -13.28 16.87
CA ASP A 149 9.75 -12.56 15.67
C ASP A 149 8.66 -11.51 15.92
N ASP A 150 8.80 -10.39 15.21
CA ASP A 150 7.97 -9.20 15.30
C ASP A 150 6.78 -9.23 14.33
N TYR A 151 5.75 -8.42 14.61
CA TYR A 151 4.86 -7.94 13.56
C TYR A 151 5.55 -6.77 12.86
N GLY A 152 5.80 -6.87 11.55
CA GLY A 152 6.59 -5.90 10.81
C GLY A 152 8.07 -5.88 11.19
N ASP A 153 8.75 -4.77 10.91
CA ASP A 153 10.17 -4.57 11.23
C ASP A 153 10.38 -3.35 12.17
N PRO A 154 10.50 -3.57 13.49
CA PRO A 154 10.72 -2.49 14.47
C PRO A 154 11.94 -1.63 14.20
N VAL A 155 12.99 -2.18 13.58
CA VAL A 155 14.26 -1.47 13.31
C VAL A 155 14.08 -0.38 12.25
N ASN A 156 13.20 -0.61 11.27
CA ASN A 156 13.06 0.24 10.09
C ASN A 156 11.73 1.01 10.06
N CYS A 157 11.06 1.19 11.20
CA CYS A 157 9.78 1.89 11.29
C CYS A 157 9.81 3.29 10.61
N PRO A 158 8.77 3.68 9.85
CA PRO A 158 7.52 2.95 9.57
C PRO A 158 7.59 2.01 8.36
N ALA A 159 8.79 1.75 7.81
CA ALA A 159 8.93 0.82 6.70
C ALA A 159 8.67 -0.62 7.14
N ASN A 160 8.22 -1.45 6.20
CA ASN A 160 8.00 -2.89 6.39
C ASN A 160 7.01 -3.25 7.54
N PRO A 161 5.80 -2.68 7.59
CA PRO A 161 4.80 -3.11 8.57
C PRO A 161 4.25 -4.53 8.26
N ALA A 162 3.62 -5.13 9.27
CA ALA A 162 2.61 -6.15 9.05
C ALA A 162 1.34 -5.44 8.54
N ILE A 163 0.88 -5.79 7.35
CA ILE A 163 -0.29 -5.17 6.71
C ILE A 163 -1.43 -6.17 6.75
N PHE A 164 -2.49 -5.88 7.50
CA PHE A 164 -3.71 -6.67 7.50
C PHE A 164 -4.68 -6.13 6.46
N ALA A 165 -5.13 -7.02 5.57
CA ALA A 165 -6.05 -6.66 4.52
C ALA A 165 -6.95 -7.85 4.14
N SER A 166 -8.27 -7.69 4.23
CA SER A 166 -9.24 -8.77 4.00
C SER A 166 -9.22 -9.36 2.58
N TRP A 167 -8.66 -8.62 1.61
CA TRP A 167 -8.46 -9.08 0.23
C TRP A 167 -7.16 -9.88 0.03
N SER A 168 -6.29 -9.99 1.05
CA SER A 168 -5.09 -10.82 0.94
C SER A 168 -5.46 -12.30 0.85
N GLN A 169 -4.69 -13.05 0.04
CA GLN A 169 -4.82 -14.50 -0.09
C GLN A 169 -3.90 -15.28 0.87
N TYR A 170 -3.15 -14.57 1.72
CA TYR A 170 -2.16 -15.15 2.62
C TYR A 170 -2.63 -15.03 4.08
N PRO A 171 -3.34 -16.04 4.63
CA PRO A 171 -3.77 -16.02 6.02
C PRO A 171 -2.61 -15.85 7.00
N ILE A 172 -2.75 -14.91 7.93
CA ILE A 172 -1.76 -14.69 8.99
C ILE A 172 -1.52 -15.99 9.79
N SER A 173 -2.56 -16.79 10.00
CA SER A 173 -2.52 -18.07 10.71
C SER A 173 -1.68 -19.17 10.03
N SER A 174 -1.46 -19.05 8.72
CA SER A 174 -0.63 -19.99 7.95
C SER A 174 0.80 -19.48 7.73
N SER A 175 1.15 -18.31 8.26
CA SER A 175 2.39 -17.59 7.96
C SER A 175 3.52 -17.83 8.96
N ALA A 176 3.36 -18.77 9.90
CA ALA A 176 4.25 -18.98 11.05
C ALA A 176 5.73 -19.26 10.70
N ALA A 177 6.05 -19.62 9.45
CA ALA A 177 7.42 -19.85 8.98
C ALA A 177 8.22 -18.57 8.67
N LEU A 178 7.59 -17.38 8.67
CA LEU A 178 8.26 -16.11 8.37
C LEU A 178 8.98 -15.55 9.60
N ASN A 179 10.26 -15.20 9.49
CA ASN A 179 11.05 -14.59 10.60
C ASN A 179 10.51 -13.23 11.10
N LYS A 180 9.72 -12.53 10.31
CA LYS A 180 8.97 -11.33 10.71
C LYS A 180 7.69 -11.32 9.89
N PHE A 181 6.58 -10.86 10.45
CA PHE A 181 5.38 -10.63 9.64
C PHE A 181 5.52 -9.31 8.89
N VAL A 182 6.41 -9.28 7.90
CA VAL A 182 6.54 -8.18 6.93
C VAL A 182 5.79 -8.58 5.67
N GLY A 183 4.86 -7.73 5.22
CA GLY A 183 4.04 -7.95 4.03
C GLY A 183 2.54 -7.90 4.32
N VAL A 184 1.75 -8.34 3.35
CA VAL A 184 0.28 -8.29 3.42
C VAL A 184 -0.32 -9.64 3.80
N PHE A 185 -1.06 -9.67 4.89
CA PHE A 185 -1.70 -10.85 5.45
C PHE A 185 -3.22 -10.67 5.52
N GLN A 186 -3.94 -11.77 5.31
CA GLN A 186 -5.37 -11.81 5.59
C GLN A 186 -5.54 -11.89 7.12
N PRO A 187 -6.30 -10.96 7.74
CA PRO A 187 -6.62 -11.05 9.15
C PRO A 187 -7.48 -12.29 9.44
N GLU A 188 -7.56 -12.68 10.70
CA GLU A 188 -8.41 -13.81 11.11
C GLU A 188 -9.90 -13.46 11.11
N GLY A 189 -10.25 -12.21 11.42
CA GLY A 189 -11.60 -11.65 11.24
C GLY A 189 -11.78 -10.98 9.87
N ASP A 190 -12.96 -10.41 9.62
CA ASP A 190 -13.32 -9.77 8.36
C ASP A 190 -13.65 -8.28 8.54
N PHE A 191 -13.03 -7.40 7.75
CA PHE A 191 -13.32 -5.97 7.78
C PHE A 191 -14.74 -5.64 7.29
N SER A 192 -15.43 -6.58 6.64
CA SER A 192 -16.84 -6.43 6.30
C SER A 192 -17.74 -6.30 7.54
N ASP A 193 -17.28 -6.72 8.72
CA ASP A 193 -17.97 -6.51 10.00
C ASP A 193 -18.10 -5.02 10.36
N PHE A 194 -17.28 -4.16 9.76
CA PHE A 194 -17.40 -2.71 9.93
C PHE A 194 -18.39 -2.03 8.96
N ASN A 195 -19.01 -2.77 8.04
CA ASN A 195 -19.90 -2.19 7.04
C ASN A 195 -21.10 -1.49 7.69
N GLY A 196 -21.48 -0.32 7.16
CA GLY A 196 -22.55 0.51 7.69
C GLY A 196 -22.13 1.53 8.77
N ILE A 197 -20.86 1.50 9.20
CA ILE A 197 -20.31 2.41 10.22
C ILE A 197 -19.71 3.66 9.55
N ASP A 198 -19.84 4.82 10.17
CA ASP A 198 -19.07 6.01 9.82
C ASP A 198 -17.61 5.83 10.29
N PRO A 199 -16.62 5.76 9.38
CA PRO A 199 -15.22 5.56 9.77
C PRO A 199 -14.57 6.78 10.42
N ASN A 200 -15.21 7.96 10.38
CA ASN A 200 -14.68 9.15 11.03
C ASN A 200 -14.84 9.04 12.55
N GLY A 201 -13.72 9.11 13.28
CA GLY A 201 -13.70 8.95 14.72
C GLY A 201 -12.40 8.32 15.22
N VAL A 202 -12.40 7.90 16.48
CA VAL A 202 -11.23 7.25 17.10
C VAL A 202 -11.33 5.75 16.89
N TRP A 203 -10.43 5.22 16.07
CA TRP A 203 -10.13 3.80 15.97
C TRP A 203 -9.12 3.41 17.04
N LYS A 204 -9.09 2.14 17.42
CA LYS A 204 -8.10 1.62 18.37
C LYS A 204 -7.50 0.32 17.88
N LEU A 205 -6.19 0.23 17.88
CA LEU A 205 -5.51 -1.06 17.92
C LEU A 205 -5.46 -1.52 19.37
N ARG A 206 -6.02 -2.68 19.66
CA ARG A 206 -5.92 -3.32 20.98
C ARG A 206 -4.97 -4.49 20.89
N VAL A 207 -3.97 -4.50 21.75
CA VAL A 207 -2.95 -5.56 21.80
C VAL A 207 -2.85 -6.06 23.23
N CYS A 208 -2.88 -7.37 23.41
CA CYS A 208 -2.61 -7.96 24.72
C CYS A 208 -1.66 -9.15 24.61
N ASP A 209 -0.83 -9.32 25.62
CA ASP A 209 0.04 -10.49 25.81
C ASP A 209 -0.70 -11.50 26.69
N GLY A 210 -0.97 -12.67 26.11
CA GLY A 210 -1.68 -13.78 26.75
C GLY A 210 -0.81 -14.62 27.69
N THR A 211 0.37 -14.14 28.11
CA THR A 211 1.19 -14.77 29.14
C THR A 211 1.79 -13.75 30.10
N SER A 212 2.16 -14.18 31.31
CA SER A 212 2.74 -13.32 32.36
C SER A 212 4.22 -13.62 32.63
N ALA A 213 4.98 -14.07 31.62
CA ALA A 213 6.33 -14.60 31.84
C ALA A 213 7.37 -14.01 30.88
N ASN A 214 8.07 -12.96 31.33
CA ASN A 214 9.33 -12.45 30.76
C ASN A 214 9.27 -12.14 29.26
N THR A 215 8.17 -11.55 28.84
CA THR A 215 7.87 -11.22 27.45
C THR A 215 7.72 -9.71 27.34
N THR A 216 8.81 -9.06 26.96
CA THR A 216 8.81 -7.62 26.76
C THR A 216 8.50 -7.33 25.31
N GLY A 217 7.57 -6.42 25.08
CA GLY A 217 7.32 -5.90 23.75
C GLY A 217 6.59 -4.57 23.77
N ALA A 218 6.47 -3.98 22.60
CA ALA A 218 5.88 -2.66 22.44
C ALA A 218 5.21 -2.53 21.07
N VAL A 219 4.07 -1.82 21.06
CA VAL A 219 3.51 -1.32 19.81
C VAL A 219 4.35 -0.14 19.35
N ILE A 220 4.90 -0.27 18.14
CA ILE A 220 5.81 0.71 17.55
C ILE A 220 5.08 1.62 16.56
N TYR A 221 4.18 1.07 15.77
CA TYR A 221 3.45 1.76 14.72
C TYR A 221 2.04 1.20 14.55
N PHE A 222 1.08 2.08 14.27
CA PHE A 222 -0.27 1.74 13.90
C PHE A 222 -0.79 2.76 12.89
N ASN A 223 -1.34 2.30 11.77
CA ASN A 223 -1.95 3.14 10.76
C ASN A 223 -3.12 2.42 10.09
N LEU A 224 -4.09 3.19 9.59
CA LEU A 224 -5.21 2.69 8.81
C LEU A 224 -5.24 3.42 7.48
N LYS A 225 -5.39 2.68 6.39
CA LYS A 225 -5.62 3.24 5.06
C LYS A 225 -7.05 2.97 4.64
N PHE A 226 -7.73 4.04 4.25
CA PHE A 226 -9.07 3.99 3.68
C PHE A 226 -9.00 4.33 2.20
N GLU A 227 -9.80 3.63 1.40
CA GLU A 227 -9.96 3.90 -0.02
C GLU A 227 -11.44 4.21 -0.32
N THR A 228 -11.68 5.00 -1.37
CA THR A 228 -13.03 5.33 -1.82
C THR A 228 -13.66 4.10 -2.48
N ALA A 229 -14.85 3.73 -2.03
CA ALA A 229 -15.54 2.53 -2.50
C ALA A 229 -16.58 2.91 -3.58
N PHE A 230 -16.12 3.50 -4.68
CA PHE A 230 -17.01 4.08 -5.71
C PHE A 230 -17.87 3.04 -6.44
N CYS A 231 -17.46 1.76 -6.48
CA CYS A 231 -18.18 0.70 -7.18
C CYS A 231 -19.51 0.30 -6.54
N TYR A 232 -19.74 0.57 -5.26
CA TYR A 232 -21.03 0.26 -4.62
C TYR A 232 -22.12 1.30 -4.94
N ASN A 233 -21.72 2.52 -5.32
CA ASN A 233 -22.65 3.59 -5.68
C ASN A 233 -22.94 3.63 -7.19
N ASN A 234 -22.25 2.80 -7.97
CA ASN A 234 -22.33 2.78 -9.43
C ASN A 234 -22.37 1.35 -9.95
N SER A 235 -23.39 0.59 -9.54
CA SER A 235 -23.61 -0.79 -9.99
C SER A 235 -23.61 -0.87 -11.51
N GLY A 236 -22.69 -1.66 -12.09
CA GLY A 236 -22.56 -1.85 -13.53
C GLY A 236 -21.30 -1.26 -14.16
N ILE A 237 -20.45 -0.58 -13.39
CA ILE A 237 -19.08 -0.29 -13.86
C ILE A 237 -18.24 -1.56 -13.81
N THR A 238 -17.61 -1.90 -14.94
CA THR A 238 -16.73 -3.07 -15.07
C THR A 238 -15.29 -2.67 -15.40
N LYS A 239 -15.02 -1.35 -15.41
CA LYS A 239 -13.75 -0.76 -15.81
C LYS A 239 -13.37 0.40 -14.90
N LEU A 240 -12.07 0.57 -14.72
CA LEU A 240 -11.44 1.68 -14.02
C LEU A 240 -10.58 2.51 -14.96
N TYR A 241 -10.44 3.79 -14.64
CA TYR A 241 -9.59 4.74 -15.35
C TYR A 241 -8.42 5.19 -14.47
N VAL A 242 -7.23 5.28 -15.05
CA VAL A 242 -6.00 5.76 -14.39
C VAL A 242 -5.39 6.85 -15.25
N ASP A 243 -5.22 8.04 -14.67
CA ASP A 243 -4.59 9.18 -15.31
C ASP A 243 -3.88 10.01 -14.24
N GLN A 244 -2.55 10.03 -14.28
CA GLN A 244 -1.71 10.78 -13.34
C GLN A 244 -2.01 12.30 -13.34
N ASP A 245 -2.63 12.83 -14.40
CA ASP A 245 -2.95 14.25 -14.58
C ASP A 245 -4.43 14.55 -14.24
N ALA A 246 -5.22 13.55 -13.84
CA ALA A 246 -6.61 13.75 -13.45
C ALA A 246 -6.74 14.62 -12.19
N ALA A 247 -7.74 15.51 -12.22
CA ALA A 247 -7.99 16.47 -11.14
C ALA A 247 -9.37 16.30 -10.46
N GLY A 248 -10.14 15.29 -10.87
CA GLY A 248 -11.47 15.01 -10.35
C GLY A 248 -11.45 14.24 -9.03
N ALA A 249 -12.46 13.39 -8.83
CA ALA A 249 -12.70 12.72 -7.55
C ALA A 249 -11.68 11.64 -7.16
N ASN A 250 -10.72 11.29 -8.03
CA ASN A 250 -9.74 10.22 -7.82
C ASN A 250 -10.42 8.88 -7.44
N ASP A 251 -11.45 8.51 -8.19
CA ASP A 251 -12.29 7.33 -7.95
C ASP A 251 -12.29 6.34 -9.12
N GLY A 252 -11.59 6.65 -10.20
CA GLY A 252 -11.48 5.77 -11.36
C GLY A 252 -12.76 5.58 -12.19
N SER A 253 -13.85 6.31 -11.89
CA SER A 253 -15.16 6.14 -12.56
C SER A 253 -15.21 6.68 -13.99
N SER A 254 -14.32 7.61 -14.34
CA SER A 254 -14.19 8.24 -15.66
C SER A 254 -12.79 8.83 -15.83
N TRP A 255 -12.41 9.26 -17.03
CA TRP A 255 -11.15 9.99 -17.23
C TRP A 255 -11.03 11.24 -16.35
N THR A 256 -12.12 12.00 -16.16
CA THR A 256 -12.10 13.19 -15.30
C THR A 256 -11.84 12.83 -13.84
N ASN A 257 -12.38 11.71 -13.37
CA ASN A 257 -12.23 11.25 -11.99
C ASN A 257 -11.22 10.10 -11.86
N ALA A 258 -10.32 9.92 -12.83
CA ALA A 258 -9.44 8.78 -12.88
C ALA A 258 -8.55 8.70 -11.63
N PHE A 259 -8.11 7.49 -11.28
CA PHE A 259 -7.08 7.33 -10.26
C PHE A 259 -5.77 7.97 -10.75
N THR A 260 -5.10 8.74 -9.90
CA THR A 260 -3.79 9.32 -10.23
C THR A 260 -2.64 8.33 -10.03
N ASP A 261 -2.89 7.20 -9.37
CA ASP A 261 -1.93 6.12 -9.13
C ASP A 261 -2.47 4.77 -9.65
N LEU A 262 -1.63 3.99 -10.33
CA LEU A 262 -2.03 2.70 -10.90
C LEU A 262 -2.22 1.62 -9.84
N GLN A 263 -1.43 1.64 -8.76
CA GLN A 263 -1.60 0.69 -7.68
C GLN A 263 -2.93 0.94 -6.95
N ASP A 264 -3.35 2.19 -6.75
CA ASP A 264 -4.66 2.51 -6.16
C ASP A 264 -5.82 1.94 -7.01
N ALA A 265 -5.73 1.99 -8.35
CA ALA A 265 -6.73 1.36 -9.21
C ALA A 265 -6.71 -0.18 -9.14
N ILE A 266 -5.52 -0.78 -9.01
CA ILE A 266 -5.38 -2.23 -8.80
C ILE A 266 -6.01 -2.62 -7.46
N ASN A 267 -5.71 -1.89 -6.39
CA ASN A 267 -6.27 -2.04 -5.05
C ASN A 267 -7.80 -1.99 -5.09
N ALA A 268 -8.36 -0.94 -5.71
CA ALA A 268 -9.79 -0.79 -5.90
C ALA A 268 -10.42 -1.96 -6.65
N SER A 269 -9.75 -2.51 -7.68
CA SER A 269 -10.26 -3.68 -8.42
C SER A 269 -10.34 -4.95 -7.56
N HIS A 270 -9.51 -5.08 -6.52
CA HIS A 270 -9.57 -6.22 -5.60
C HIS A 270 -10.89 -6.27 -4.85
N ILE A 271 -11.37 -5.08 -4.51
CA ILE A 271 -12.56 -4.86 -3.70
C ILE A 271 -13.79 -4.90 -4.59
N CYS A 272 -13.74 -4.12 -5.67
CA CYS A 272 -14.81 -3.97 -6.62
C CYS A 272 -14.78 -5.15 -7.58
N THR A 273 -15.29 -6.31 -7.14
CA THR A 273 -15.08 -7.57 -7.84
C THR A 273 -15.67 -7.64 -9.25
N ASP A 274 -16.57 -6.72 -9.58
CA ASP A 274 -17.15 -6.55 -10.92
C ASP A 274 -16.20 -5.84 -11.90
N ILE A 275 -15.14 -5.20 -11.40
CA ILE A 275 -14.09 -4.60 -12.22
C ILE A 275 -13.28 -5.70 -12.90
N GLN A 276 -13.25 -5.66 -14.22
CA GLN A 276 -12.54 -6.59 -15.08
C GLN A 276 -11.38 -5.92 -15.81
N GLU A 277 -11.41 -4.59 -15.92
CA GLU A 277 -10.46 -3.82 -16.74
C GLU A 277 -9.99 -2.56 -16.01
N ILE A 278 -8.71 -2.21 -16.19
CA ILE A 278 -8.11 -0.94 -15.79
C ILE A 278 -7.51 -0.31 -17.04
N TRP A 279 -7.96 0.88 -17.39
CA TRP A 279 -7.56 1.65 -18.56
C TRP A 279 -6.66 2.78 -18.11
N VAL A 280 -5.43 2.80 -18.62
CA VAL A 280 -4.36 3.70 -18.19
C VAL A 280 -4.05 4.71 -19.30
N ALA A 281 -4.17 5.99 -18.99
CA ALA A 281 -3.79 7.09 -19.87
C ALA A 281 -2.29 7.07 -20.17
N GLU A 282 -1.87 7.95 -21.07
CA GLU A 282 -0.47 8.31 -21.20
C GLU A 282 0.16 8.70 -19.85
N GLY A 283 1.48 8.50 -19.71
CA GLY A 283 2.20 8.79 -18.47
C GLY A 283 3.29 7.77 -18.14
N THR A 284 3.97 8.00 -17.03
CA THR A 284 4.98 7.08 -16.48
C THR A 284 4.56 6.64 -15.08
N TYR A 285 3.92 5.47 -15.01
CA TYR A 285 3.49 4.86 -13.77
C TYR A 285 4.63 3.99 -13.22
N THR A 286 5.04 4.25 -11.98
CA THR A 286 6.19 3.56 -11.36
C THR A 286 5.71 2.60 -10.28
N PRO A 287 6.18 1.35 -10.26
CA PRO A 287 5.82 0.39 -9.22
C PRO A 287 6.35 0.83 -7.85
N GLY A 288 5.54 0.65 -6.80
CA GLY A 288 5.88 1.00 -5.43
C GLY A 288 6.07 -0.19 -4.48
N TYR A 289 5.52 -1.35 -4.84
CA TYR A 289 5.29 -2.48 -3.93
C TYR A 289 6.19 -3.66 -4.28
N ASP A 290 6.44 -4.62 -3.39
CA ASP A 290 7.09 -5.90 -3.78
C ASP A 290 6.08 -7.02 -4.07
N LEU A 291 6.59 -8.23 -4.33
CA LEU A 291 5.80 -9.43 -4.63
C LEU A 291 4.89 -9.89 -3.47
N VAL A 292 5.06 -9.34 -2.27
CA VAL A 292 4.22 -9.64 -1.09
C VAL A 292 3.38 -8.43 -0.66
N GLY A 293 3.33 -7.38 -1.49
CA GLY A 293 2.51 -6.20 -1.26
C GLY A 293 3.07 -5.23 -0.22
N ASN A 294 4.37 -5.31 0.09
CA ASN A 294 5.01 -4.30 0.94
C ASN A 294 5.22 -3.00 0.14
N ALA A 295 4.65 -1.89 0.62
CA ALA A 295 4.72 -0.57 -0.03
C ALA A 295 6.08 0.15 0.13
N SER A 296 7.02 -0.42 0.89
CA SER A 296 8.34 0.16 1.16
C SER A 296 9.44 -0.91 1.16
N PRO A 297 9.64 -1.65 0.05
CA PRO A 297 10.62 -2.71 0.01
C PRO A 297 12.04 -2.15 0.19
N SER A 298 12.84 -2.84 1.01
CA SER A 298 14.22 -2.46 1.31
C SER A 298 15.14 -2.52 0.09
N ASP A 299 14.86 -3.42 -0.86
CA ASP A 299 15.52 -3.49 -2.14
C ASP A 299 14.64 -2.86 -3.23
N PRO A 300 15.03 -1.70 -3.79
CA PRO A 300 14.27 -1.06 -4.86
C PRO A 300 14.10 -1.93 -6.11
N ALA A 301 14.95 -2.94 -6.33
CA ALA A 301 14.89 -3.83 -7.48
C ALA A 301 13.73 -4.84 -7.40
N THR A 302 13.13 -5.04 -6.22
CA THR A 302 11.96 -5.92 -6.06
C THR A 302 10.64 -5.20 -6.31
N LYS A 303 10.67 -3.89 -6.61
CA LYS A 303 9.46 -3.10 -6.87
C LYS A 303 8.72 -3.59 -8.13
N THR A 304 7.45 -3.89 -7.94
CA THR A 304 6.45 -4.35 -8.91
C THR A 304 5.11 -3.61 -8.68
N PHE A 305 4.22 -3.72 -9.66
CA PHE A 305 2.79 -3.54 -9.41
C PHE A 305 2.28 -4.84 -8.77
N PHE A 306 1.67 -4.73 -7.60
CA PHE A 306 1.21 -5.89 -6.84
C PHE A 306 -0.22 -6.22 -7.24
N LEU A 307 -0.37 -7.32 -8.00
CA LEU A 307 -1.66 -7.82 -8.49
C LEU A 307 -2.08 -9.02 -7.62
N THR A 308 -3.27 -8.98 -7.00
CA THR A 308 -3.78 -10.13 -6.23
C THR A 308 -5.00 -10.81 -6.85
N ARG A 309 -5.48 -10.30 -7.99
CA ARG A 309 -6.51 -10.95 -8.79
C ARG A 309 -6.25 -10.80 -10.29
N ASP A 310 -7.02 -11.55 -11.05
CA ASP A 310 -7.09 -11.40 -12.49
C ASP A 310 -7.88 -10.13 -12.86
N VAL A 311 -7.17 -9.10 -13.31
CA VAL A 311 -7.72 -7.88 -13.91
C VAL A 311 -6.93 -7.53 -15.17
N LYS A 312 -7.59 -7.09 -16.24
CA LYS A 312 -6.93 -6.70 -17.48
C LYS A 312 -6.47 -5.27 -17.38
N ILE A 313 -5.19 -5.00 -17.66
CA ILE A 313 -4.64 -3.64 -17.69
C ILE A 313 -4.35 -3.27 -19.15
N TYR A 314 -5.00 -2.21 -19.62
CA TYR A 314 -4.84 -1.63 -20.95
C TYR A 314 -4.19 -0.24 -20.82
N GLY A 315 -3.27 0.10 -21.73
CA GLY A 315 -2.57 1.39 -21.69
C GLY A 315 -2.40 2.03 -23.06
N GLY A 316 -2.10 3.33 -23.06
CA GLY A 316 -1.84 4.12 -24.27
C GLY A 316 -3.05 4.90 -24.79
N PHE A 317 -3.95 5.29 -23.90
CA PHE A 317 -5.10 6.15 -24.19
C PHE A 317 -4.76 7.63 -24.11
#